data_AF-F1DB78-F1
#
_entry.id   AF-F1DB78-F1
#
_cell.length_a   1.000
_cell.length_b   1.000
_cell.length_c   1.000
_cell.angle_alpha   90.00
_cell.angle_beta   90.00
_cell.angle_gamma   90.00
#
_symmetry.space_group_name_H-M   'P 1'
#
loop_
_entity.id
_entity.type
_entity.pdbx_description
1 polymer ?
#
loop_
_entity_poly.entity_id
_entity_poly.type
_entity_poly.pdbx_seq_one_letter_code
_entity_poly.pdbx_strand_id
1 'polypeptide(L)'
;MGISRDKWHKRRKTGGRQDPLRKKRKYELGRPAANTKLGPKRIHTVRTRGGNKKYRALRLDIGNFAWGSEAQTRKTRIIDVVYNASNNELVRTKN
;
A
#
# COMPACT_ATOMS: atom_id res chain seq x y z
N MET A 1 -5.18 -11.74 15.79
CA MET A 1 -4.32 -10.54 15.62
C MET A 1 -3.33 -10.81 14.50
N GLY A 2 -3.24 -9.94 13.50
CA GLY A 2 -2.41 -10.17 12.31
C GLY A 2 -1.02 -9.53 12.39
N ILE A 3 -0.58 -9.00 11.24
CA ILE A 3 0.63 -8.17 11.11
C ILE A 3 0.57 -7.03 12.13
N SER A 4 1.69 -6.75 12.78
CA SER A 4 1.81 -5.69 13.78
C SER A 4 2.88 -4.68 13.36
N ARG A 5 2.63 -3.41 13.64
CA ARG A 5 3.52 -2.27 13.35
C ARG A 5 4.21 -1.77 14.62
N ASP A 6 4.30 -2.61 15.64
CA ASP A 6 5.02 -2.28 16.85
C ASP A 6 6.54 -2.35 16.65
N LYS A 7 7.29 -1.73 17.57
CA LYS A 7 8.75 -1.73 17.52
C LYS A 7 9.42 -2.66 18.54
N TRP A 8 8.68 -3.12 19.55
CA TRP A 8 9.25 -3.89 20.67
C TRP A 8 9.71 -5.28 20.25
N HIS A 9 9.22 -5.78 19.12
CA HIS A 9 9.71 -7.02 18.52
C HIS A 9 11.08 -6.88 17.80
N LYS A 10 11.64 -5.66 17.70
CA LYS A 10 12.96 -5.38 17.14
C LYS A 10 14.03 -5.31 18.24
N ARG A 11 15.30 -5.38 17.84
CA ARG A 11 16.45 -5.21 18.75
C ARG A 11 16.60 -3.75 19.18
N ARG A 12 17.27 -3.53 20.30
CA ARG A 12 17.71 -2.19 20.76
C ARG A 12 18.81 -1.65 19.85
N LYS A 13 19.08 -0.35 19.95
CA LYS A 13 20.20 0.30 19.22
C LYS A 13 21.55 -0.37 19.50
N THR A 14 21.76 -0.87 20.72
CA THR A 14 22.95 -1.62 21.13
C THR A 14 22.98 -3.07 20.63
N GLY A 15 21.96 -3.54 19.89
CA GLY A 15 21.86 -4.91 19.38
C GLY A 15 21.23 -5.93 20.34
N GLY A 16 21.04 -5.58 21.61
CA GLY A 16 20.39 -6.44 22.60
C GLY A 16 18.93 -6.79 22.24
N ARG A 17 18.52 -8.02 22.54
CA ARG A 17 17.12 -8.48 22.41
C ARG A 17 16.24 -7.74 23.42
N GLN A 18 15.02 -7.39 23.02
CA GLN A 18 14.02 -6.80 23.91
C GLN A 18 12.89 -7.80 24.15
N ASP A 19 12.57 -8.04 25.41
CA ASP A 19 11.43 -8.88 25.77
C ASP A 19 10.13 -8.06 25.76
N PRO A 20 9.06 -8.56 25.11
CA PRO A 20 7.79 -7.85 25.05
C PRO A 20 7.09 -7.81 26.42
N LEU A 21 6.77 -6.61 26.91
CA LEU A 21 6.06 -6.41 28.18
C LEU A 21 4.56 -6.78 28.12
N ARG A 22 3.97 -6.78 26.93
CA ARG A 22 2.53 -6.94 26.74
C ARG A 22 2.19 -7.66 25.43
N LYS A 23 0.97 -8.17 25.38
CA LYS A 23 0.36 -8.68 24.13
C LYS A 23 0.10 -7.54 23.14
N LYS A 24 0.09 -7.87 21.84
CA LYS A 24 -0.23 -6.95 20.73
C LYS A 24 -1.53 -6.18 20.96
N ARG A 25 -1.61 -4.92 20.47
CA ARG A 25 -2.79 -4.06 20.63
C ARG A 25 -3.45 -3.73 19.29
N LYS A 26 -4.76 -3.47 19.33
CA LYS A 26 -5.56 -3.18 18.11
C LYS A 26 -5.07 -1.96 17.34
N TYR A 27 -4.53 -0.94 18.00
CA TYR A 27 -4.04 0.25 17.31
C TYR A 27 -2.68 0.05 16.60
N GLU A 28 -1.93 -1.01 16.93
CA GLU A 28 -0.67 -1.39 16.28
C GLU A 28 -0.91 -2.25 15.02
N LEU A 29 -2.16 -2.60 14.69
CA LEU A 29 -2.43 -3.51 13.57
C LEU A 29 -1.87 -2.98 12.24
N GLY A 30 -1.31 -3.90 11.47
CA GLY A 30 -1.06 -3.78 10.04
C GLY A 30 -2.13 -4.53 9.25
N ARG A 31 -2.05 -4.46 7.92
CA ARG A 31 -2.93 -5.17 7.00
C ARG A 31 -2.11 -5.64 5.79
N PRO A 32 -2.53 -6.70 5.08
CA PRO A 32 -1.88 -7.11 3.84
C PRO A 32 -1.78 -5.97 2.83
N ALA A 33 -0.76 -6.00 1.97
CA ALA A 33 -0.65 -5.08 0.84
C ALA A 33 -1.81 -5.29 -0.14
N ALA A 34 -2.15 -4.25 -0.92
CA ALA A 34 -3.22 -4.35 -1.91
C ALA A 34 -2.76 -4.97 -3.24
N ASN A 35 -1.48 -4.78 -3.59
CA ASN A 35 -0.86 -5.23 -4.86
C ASN A 35 -1.79 -4.97 -6.05
N THR A 36 -2.07 -3.69 -6.27
CA THR A 36 -2.92 -3.19 -7.36
C THR A 36 -2.42 -3.71 -8.69
N LYS A 37 -3.28 -4.27 -9.53
CA LYS A 37 -2.89 -4.73 -10.88
C LYS A 37 -3.68 -4.03 -11.98
N LEU A 38 -3.16 -4.09 -13.20
CA LEU A 38 -3.92 -3.69 -14.37
C LEU A 38 -5.12 -4.64 -14.58
N GLY A 39 -6.29 -4.06 -14.86
CA GLY A 39 -7.51 -4.81 -15.13
C GLY A 39 -8.78 -4.05 -14.75
N PRO A 40 -9.96 -4.68 -14.92
CA PRO A 40 -11.24 -4.02 -14.70
C PRO A 40 -11.36 -3.52 -13.26
N LYS A 41 -11.82 -2.27 -13.12
CA LYS A 41 -11.89 -1.54 -11.85
C LYS A 41 -12.51 -2.39 -10.73
N ARG A 42 -11.71 -2.68 -9.69
CA ARG A 42 -12.15 -3.36 -8.47
C ARG A 42 -11.53 -2.69 -7.25
N ILE A 43 -12.38 -2.12 -6.40
CA ILE A 43 -11.97 -1.38 -5.21
C ILE A 43 -12.71 -1.91 -3.99
N HIS A 44 -11.97 -2.28 -2.94
CA HIS A 44 -12.56 -2.67 -1.66
C HIS A 44 -12.44 -1.54 -0.64
N THR A 45 -13.51 -1.28 0.09
CA THR A 45 -13.50 -0.34 1.21
C THR A 45 -13.03 -1.02 2.49
N VAL A 46 -12.23 -0.30 3.28
CA VAL A 46 -11.71 -0.80 4.56
C VAL A 46 -12.01 0.22 5.65
N ARG A 47 -12.78 -0.20 6.67
CA ARG A 47 -12.98 0.60 7.88
C ARG A 47 -11.68 0.69 8.70
N THR A 48 -11.38 1.89 9.17
CA THR A 48 -10.18 2.20 9.96
C THR A 48 -10.54 2.82 11.32
N ARG A 49 -9.52 3.11 12.14
CA ARG A 49 -9.68 3.72 13.45
C ARG A 49 -10.37 5.07 13.31
N GLY A 50 -11.27 5.41 14.25
CA GLY A 50 -12.05 6.65 14.20
C GLY A 50 -13.23 6.62 13.23
N GLY A 51 -13.58 5.46 12.65
CA GLY A 51 -14.74 5.32 11.76
C GLY A 51 -14.47 5.63 10.29
N ASN A 52 -13.29 6.16 9.97
CA ASN A 52 -12.89 6.53 8.61
C ASN A 52 -12.80 5.31 7.66
N LYS A 53 -12.95 5.57 6.36
CA LYS A 53 -12.82 4.56 5.28
C LYS A 53 -11.55 4.82 4.48
N LYS A 54 -10.87 3.74 4.10
CA LYS A 54 -9.80 3.75 3.09
C LYS A 54 -10.22 2.87 1.91
N TYR A 55 -9.86 3.29 0.71
CA TYR A 55 -10.14 2.55 -0.52
C TYR A 55 -8.90 1.80 -0.98
N ARG A 56 -9.01 0.49 -1.10
CA ARG A 56 -7.94 -0.36 -1.64
C ARG A 56 -8.33 -0.77 -3.05
N ALA A 57 -7.70 -0.13 -4.02
CA ALA A 57 -7.72 -0.65 -5.38
C ALA A 57 -7.03 -2.03 -5.39
N LEU A 58 -7.68 -3.00 -6.00
CA LEU A 58 -7.08 -4.31 -6.32
C LEU A 58 -6.81 -4.42 -7.80
N ARG A 59 -7.68 -3.81 -8.63
CA ARG A 59 -7.47 -3.66 -10.07
C ARG A 59 -7.91 -2.29 -10.55
N LEU A 60 -7.13 -1.70 -11.44
CA LEU A 60 -7.43 -0.44 -12.12
C LEU A 60 -6.84 -0.48 -13.53
N ASP A 61 -7.56 0.10 -14.47
CA ASP A 61 -7.18 0.23 -15.87
C ASP A 61 -7.22 1.69 -16.34
N ILE A 62 -7.75 2.60 -15.53
CA ILE A 62 -7.91 4.02 -15.86
C ILE A 62 -7.34 4.90 -14.76
N GLY A 63 -6.63 5.97 -15.13
CA GLY A 63 -6.13 7.01 -14.24
C GLY A 63 -6.50 8.42 -14.73
N ASN A 64 -6.22 9.42 -13.90
CA ASN A 64 -6.34 10.83 -14.28
C ASN A 64 -4.94 11.42 -14.33
N PHE A 65 -4.47 11.77 -15.52
CA PHE A 65 -3.09 12.20 -15.76
C PHE A 65 -3.07 13.65 -16.22
N ALA A 66 -2.10 14.41 -15.71
CA ALA A 66 -1.94 15.82 -15.98
C ALA A 66 -0.69 16.09 -16.82
N TRP A 67 -0.87 16.86 -17.89
CA TRP A 67 0.20 17.43 -18.68
C TRP A 67 0.53 18.82 -18.14
N GLY A 68 1.60 18.92 -17.35
CA GLY A 68 1.93 20.12 -16.58
C GLY A 68 2.27 21.35 -17.43
N SER A 69 2.93 21.19 -18.58
CA SER A 69 3.33 22.33 -19.42
C SER A 69 2.14 22.99 -20.14
N GLU A 70 1.09 22.23 -20.46
CA GLU A 70 -0.11 22.75 -21.10
C GLU A 70 -1.27 22.96 -20.12
N ALA A 71 -1.04 22.77 -18.81
CA ALA A 71 -2.06 22.83 -17.76
C ALA A 71 -3.32 21.98 -18.07
N GLN A 72 -3.17 20.87 -18.79
CA GLN A 72 -4.30 20.03 -19.21
C GLN A 72 -4.33 18.72 -18.43
N THR A 73 -5.51 18.31 -17.95
CA THR A 73 -5.70 17.03 -17.26
C THR A 73 -6.73 16.18 -17.98
N ARG A 74 -6.41 14.90 -18.23
CA ARG A 74 -7.31 13.97 -18.94
C ARG A 74 -7.35 12.62 -18.23
N LYS A 75 -8.54 12.02 -18.24
CA LYS A 75 -8.76 10.64 -17.82
C LYS A 75 -8.36 9.71 -18.98
N THR A 76 -7.37 8.85 -18.76
CA THR A 76 -6.81 7.98 -19.80
C THR A 76 -6.56 6.57 -19.26
N ARG A 77 -6.50 5.60 -20.18
CA ARG A 77 -6.26 4.19 -19.86
C ARG A 77 -4.77 3.96 -19.59
N ILE A 78 -4.48 3.14 -18.58
CA ILE A 78 -3.13 2.65 -18.27
C ILE A 78 -2.89 1.38 -19.09
N ILE A 79 -1.80 1.36 -19.87
CA ILE A 79 -1.50 0.25 -20.80
C ILE A 79 -0.56 -0.76 -20.14
N ASP A 80 0.58 -0.31 -19.62
CA ASP A 80 1.56 -1.17 -18.99
C ASP A 80 2.41 -0.43 -17.95
N VAL A 81 3.14 -1.19 -17.12
CA VAL A 81 4.17 -0.68 -16.20
C VAL A 81 5.53 -0.98 -16.80
N VAL A 82 6.33 0.06 -17.09
CA VAL A 82 7.64 -0.08 -17.74
C VAL A 82 8.80 0.01 -16.76
N TYR A 83 8.65 0.77 -15.66
CA TYR A 83 9.74 1.03 -14.72
C TYR A 83 9.22 1.19 -13.29
N ASN A 84 10.02 0.75 -12.32
CA ASN A 84 9.81 0.97 -10.89
C ASN A 84 11.15 1.20 -10.18
N ALA A 85 11.26 2.30 -9.42
CA ALA A 85 12.52 2.69 -8.77
C ALA A 85 12.92 1.83 -7.56
N SER A 86 11.98 1.09 -6.96
CA SER A 86 12.24 0.31 -5.75
C SER A 86 12.55 -1.16 -6.04
N ASN A 87 11.82 -1.78 -6.97
CA ASN A 87 11.97 -3.20 -7.27
C ASN A 87 11.46 -3.57 -8.67
N ASN A 88 12.29 -4.24 -9.46
CA ASN A 88 11.96 -4.71 -10.82
C ASN A 88 10.87 -5.80 -10.83
N GLU A 89 10.66 -6.53 -9.73
CA GLU A 89 9.58 -7.51 -9.64
C GLU A 89 8.19 -6.89 -9.76
N LEU A 90 8.05 -5.61 -9.41
CA LEU A 90 6.78 -4.88 -9.55
C LEU A 90 6.45 -4.61 -11.02
N VAL A 91 7.48 -4.34 -11.83
CA VAL A 91 7.35 -4.23 -13.30
C VAL A 91 6.91 -5.57 -13.88
N ARG A 92 7.61 -6.65 -13.50
CA ARG A 92 7.34 -8.00 -14.01
C ARG A 92 5.94 -8.51 -13.69
N THR A 93 5.40 -8.12 -12.53
CA THR A 93 4.06 -8.53 -12.08
C THR A 93 2.94 -7.55 -12.45
N LYS A 94 3.28 -6.45 -13.13
CA LYS A 94 2.37 -5.36 -13.53
C LYS A 94 1.55 -4.82 -12.36
N ASN A 95 2.25 -4.60 -11.25
CA ASN A 95 1.71 -4.03 -10.01
C ASN A 95 1.90 -2.50 -9.95
#